data_AF-A0A6V7IFZ0-F1
#
_entry.id   AF-A0A6V7IFZ0-F1
#
_cell.length_a   1.000
_cell.length_b   1.000
_cell.length_c   1.000
_cell.angle_alpha   90.00
_cell.angle_beta   90.00
_cell.angle_gamma   90.00
#
_symmetry.space_group_name_H-M   'P 1'
#
loop_
_entity.id
_entity.type
_entity.pdbx_description
1 polymer ?
#
loop_
_entity_poly.entity_id
_entity_poly.type
_entity_poly.pdbx_seq_one_letter_code
_entity_poly.pdbx_strand_id
1 'polypeptide(L)'
;VLGGTSVMNGMTYMRGSRKDYDDWARMGNVGWSYQDVLPYFMRSEDNAQINDMDYGYHATGGPLTVTQFPYHPPLSRSIIEAGREM
;
A
#
# COMPACT_ATOMS: atom_id res chain seq x y z
N VAL A 1 17.12 -12.19 -12.35
CA VAL A 1 17.25 -10.73 -12.63
C VAL A 1 17.36 -10.00 -11.30
N LEU A 2 18.23 -9.00 -11.19
CA LEU A 2 18.35 -8.19 -9.96
C LEU A 2 17.02 -7.44 -9.70
N GLY A 3 16.52 -7.46 -8.47
CA GLY A 3 15.18 -6.94 -8.11
C GLY A 3 14.07 -8.02 -8.04
N GLY A 4 14.30 -9.20 -8.62
CA GLY A 4 13.35 -10.32 -8.49
C GLY A 4 11.99 -9.99 -9.12
N THR A 5 10.89 -10.23 -8.40
CA THR A 5 9.53 -9.99 -8.94
C THR A 5 9.18 -8.50 -8.99
N SER A 6 9.90 -7.62 -8.27
CA SER A 6 9.60 -6.18 -8.30
C SER A 6 9.86 -5.52 -9.65
N VAL A 7 10.65 -6.16 -10.53
CA VAL A 7 10.93 -5.68 -11.89
C VAL A 7 10.01 -6.28 -12.96
N MET A 8 9.07 -7.16 -12.57
CA MET A 8 8.16 -7.86 -13.49
C MET A 8 6.69 -7.81 -13.06
N ASN A 9 6.37 -7.16 -11.94
CA ASN A 9 5.01 -7.13 -11.39
C ASN A 9 4.09 -6.12 -12.12
N GLY A 10 2.81 -6.09 -11.75
CA GLY A 10 1.82 -5.13 -12.27
C GLY A 10 1.87 -3.75 -11.62
N MET A 11 2.95 -3.41 -10.91
CA MET A 11 3.16 -2.14 -10.20
C MET A 11 2.07 -1.77 -9.18
N THR A 12 1.30 -2.76 -8.71
CA THR A 12 0.24 -2.54 -7.71
C THR A 12 0.83 -2.33 -6.33
N TYR A 13 0.54 -1.19 -5.72
CA TYR A 13 0.91 -0.88 -4.34
C TYR A 13 -0.27 -1.15 -3.40
N MET A 14 -0.10 -2.08 -2.46
CA MET A 14 -1.09 -2.41 -1.42
C MET A 14 -0.37 -2.73 -0.11
N ARG A 15 -1.03 -2.42 1.01
CA ARG A 15 -0.61 -2.83 2.37
C ARG A 15 -1.61 -3.83 2.92
N GLY A 16 -1.14 -4.69 3.83
CA GLY A 16 -2.03 -5.60 4.56
C GLY A 16 -2.99 -4.82 5.46
N SER A 17 -4.09 -5.48 5.85
CA SER A 17 -5.00 -4.90 6.84
C SER A 17 -4.37 -4.97 8.23
N ARG A 18 -4.78 -4.09 9.16
CA ARG A 18 -4.30 -4.13 10.56
C ARG A 18 -4.47 -5.49 11.20
N LYS A 19 -5.63 -6.11 10.94
CA LYS A 19 -6.00 -7.41 11.47
C LYS A 19 -4.99 -8.49 11.10
N ASP A 20 -4.45 -8.46 9.88
CA ASP A 20 -3.48 -9.47 9.43
C ASP A 20 -2.23 -9.45 10.32
N TYR A 21 -1.68 -8.26 10.59
CA TYR A 21 -0.50 -8.07 11.44
C TYR A 21 -0.79 -8.37 12.91
N ASP A 22 -1.93 -7.89 13.44
CA ASP A 22 -2.30 -8.14 14.83
C ASP A 22 -2.59 -9.63 15.09
N ASP A 23 -3.15 -10.34 14.11
CA ASP A 23 -3.33 -11.79 14.16
C ASP A 23 -1.97 -12.51 14.14
N TRP A 24 -1.00 -12.04 13.36
CA TRP A 24 0.37 -12.58 13.40
C TRP A 24 1.01 -12.43 14.78
N ALA A 25 0.90 -11.25 15.38
CA ALA A 25 1.37 -11.02 16.74
C ALA A 25 0.68 -11.96 17.75
N ARG A 26 -0.64 -12.17 17.61
CA ARG A 26 -1.40 -13.09 18.47
C ARG A 26 -1.00 -14.56 18.31
N MET A 27 -0.53 -14.95 17.12
CA MET A 27 0.01 -16.29 16.86
C MET A 27 1.42 -16.50 17.47
N GLY A 28 1.96 -15.53 18.20
CA GLY A 28 3.25 -15.63 18.89
C GLY A 28 4.39 -14.90 18.19
N ASN A 29 4.12 -14.20 17.07
CA ASN A 29 5.13 -13.40 16.37
C ASN A 29 5.25 -12.00 17.01
N VAL A 30 5.84 -11.92 18.20
CA VAL A 30 6.04 -10.66 18.91
C VAL A 30 6.80 -9.65 18.02
N GLY A 31 6.35 -8.40 17.99
CA GLY A 31 6.91 -7.34 17.15
C GLY A 31 6.34 -7.29 15.73
N TRP A 32 5.32 -8.10 15.42
CA TRP A 32 4.62 -8.08 14.13
C TRP A 32 3.23 -7.46 14.20
N SER A 33 2.86 -6.78 15.30
CA SER A 33 1.57 -6.08 15.35
C SER A 33 1.56 -4.93 14.35
N TYR A 34 0.38 -4.43 13.99
CA TYR A 34 0.31 -3.33 13.04
C TYR A 34 1.10 -2.09 13.51
N GLN A 35 1.09 -1.83 14.81
CA GLN A 35 1.81 -0.70 15.41
C GLN A 35 3.33 -0.86 15.28
N ASP A 36 3.83 -2.10 15.36
CA ASP A 36 5.25 -2.39 15.23
C ASP A 36 5.74 -2.24 13.79
N VAL A 37 4.91 -2.61 12.80
CA VAL A 37 5.30 -2.58 11.37
C VAL A 37 5.04 -1.24 10.69
N LEU A 38 4.10 -0.42 11.18
CA LEU A 38 3.74 0.86 10.58
C LEU A 38 4.95 1.80 10.34
N PRO A 39 5.89 1.98 11.29
CA PRO A 39 7.07 2.80 11.08
C PRO A 39 7.94 2.36 9.90
N TYR A 40 7.94 1.06 9.57
CA TYR A 40 8.70 0.52 8.44
C TYR A 40 8.02 0.81 7.11
N PHE A 41 6.69 0.77 7.06
CA PHE A 41 5.96 1.22 5.87
C PHE A 41 6.21 2.70 5.60
N MET A 42 6.12 3.53 6.63
CA MET A 42 6.42 4.96 6.52
C MET A 42 7.87 5.20 6.07
N ARG A 43 8.85 4.49 6.63
CA ARG A 43 10.25 4.65 6.23
C ARG A 43 10.53 4.23 4.77
N SER A 44 9.76 3.27 4.25
CA SER A 44 9.94 2.78 2.88
C SER A 44 9.33 3.69 1.82
N GLU A 45 8.27 4.42 2.16
CA GLU A 45 7.39 5.09 1.21
C GLU A 45 7.88 6.50 0.84
N ASP A 46 7.80 6.82 -0.44
CA ASP A 46 7.85 8.18 -0.96
C ASP A 46 6.57 8.47 -1.76
N ASN A 47 5.53 8.92 -1.06
CA ASN A 47 4.21 9.10 -1.64
C ASN A 47 4.08 10.44 -2.36
N ALA A 48 3.90 10.41 -3.68
CA ALA A 48 3.78 11.62 -4.51
C ALA A 48 2.48 12.41 -4.27
N GLN A 49 1.48 11.81 -3.61
CA GLN A 49 0.15 12.37 -3.37
C GLN A 49 -0.15 12.44 -1.86
N ILE A 50 0.86 12.71 -1.04
CA ILE A 50 0.77 12.67 0.43
C ILE A 50 -0.39 13.51 1.00
N ASN A 51 -0.77 14.61 0.35
CA ASN A 51 -1.84 15.50 0.80
C ASN A 51 -3.25 14.91 0.61
N ASP A 52 -3.39 13.90 -0.25
CA ASP A 52 -4.67 13.22 -0.51
C ASP A 52 -4.86 11.98 0.39
N MET A 53 -3.84 11.64 1.20
CA MET A 53 -3.78 10.42 2.00
C MET A 53 -4.19 10.65 3.47
N ASP A 54 -4.52 9.55 4.16
CA ASP A 54 -4.85 9.58 5.58
C ASP A 54 -3.65 9.99 6.45
N TYR A 55 -3.89 10.92 7.38
CA TYR A 55 -2.86 11.42 8.29
C TYR A 55 -2.32 10.31 9.20
N GLY A 56 -0.99 10.25 9.33
CA GLY A 56 -0.29 9.32 10.24
C GLY A 56 -0.06 7.92 9.68
N TYR A 57 -0.48 7.64 8.44
CA TYR A 57 -0.25 6.34 7.80
C TYR A 57 0.72 6.39 6.63
N HIS A 58 1.00 7.57 6.07
CA HIS A 58 1.83 7.71 4.88
C HIS A 58 3.02 8.64 5.13
N ALA A 59 4.06 8.50 4.32
CA ALA A 59 5.27 9.31 4.41
C ALA A 59 5.89 9.62 3.04
N THR A 60 6.83 10.56 3.07
CA THR A 60 7.66 10.98 1.94
C THR A 60 9.14 10.83 2.28
N GLY A 61 9.99 10.71 1.26
CA GLY A 61 11.46 10.64 1.42
C GLY A 61 12.01 9.22 1.63
N GLY A 62 11.17 8.19 1.54
CA GLY A 62 11.62 6.80 1.45
C GLY A 62 12.21 6.44 0.08
N PRO A 63 12.79 5.23 -0.06
CA PRO A 63 13.39 4.78 -1.33
C PRO A 63 12.37 4.31 -2.37
N LEU A 64 11.10 4.07 -1.99
CA LEU A 64 10.07 3.56 -2.89
C LEU A 64 9.05 4.64 -3.24
N THR A 65 9.18 5.23 -4.44
CA THR A 65 8.17 6.16 -4.96
C THR A 65 6.86 5.44 -5.22
N VAL A 66 5.77 5.99 -4.68
CA VAL A 66 4.40 5.51 -4.86
C VAL A 66 3.55 6.64 -5.43
N THR A 67 2.79 6.33 -6.47
CA THR A 67 1.91 7.27 -7.15
C THR A 67 0.72 6.54 -7.76
N GLN A 68 -0.39 7.24 -7.97
CA GLN A 68 -1.50 6.74 -8.77
C GLN A 68 -1.08 6.62 -10.25
N PHE A 69 -1.71 5.67 -10.95
CA PHE A 69 -1.51 5.53 -12.38
C PHE A 69 -1.95 6.80 -13.10
N PRO A 70 -1.09 7.41 -13.95
CA PRO A 70 -1.44 8.65 -14.64
C PRO A 70 -2.52 8.46 -15.71
N TYR A 71 -2.67 7.22 -16.21
CA TYR A 71 -3.66 6.87 -17.21
C TYR A 71 -4.71 5.93 -16.63
N HIS A 72 -5.98 6.31 -16.77
CA HIS A 72 -7.12 5.50 -16.40
C HIS A 72 -7.95 5.18 -17.66
N PRO A 73 -8.00 3.91 -18.11
CA PRO A 73 -8.81 3.53 -19.26
C PRO A 73 -10.31 3.68 -18.94
N PRO A 74 -11.19 3.98 -19.92
CA PRO A 74 -12.63 4.15 -19.67
C PRO A 74 -13.28 2.99 -18.91
N LEU A 75 -12.79 1.76 -19.14
CA LEU A 75 -13.24 0.56 -18.45
C LEU A 75 -13.08 0.65 -16.93
N SER A 76 -12.03 1.30 -16.41
CA SER A 76 -11.84 1.40 -14.95
C SER A 76 -12.97 2.17 -14.29
N ARG A 77 -13.46 3.23 -14.93
CA ARG A 77 -14.63 3.99 -14.44
C ARG A 77 -15.89 3.16 -14.51
N SER A 78 -16.12 2.42 -15.60
CA SER A 78 -17.29 1.55 -15.73
C SER A 78 -17.34 0.47 -14.65
N ILE A 79 -16.18 -0.11 -14.30
CA ILE A 79 -16.08 -1.11 -13.21
C ILE A 79 -16.45 -0.49 -11.86
N ILE A 80 -15.97 0.73 -11.57
CA ILE A 80 -16.27 1.42 -10.32
C ILE A 80 -17.77 1.74 -10.22
N GLU A 81 -18.39 2.28 -11.27
CA GLU A 81 -19.81 2.62 -11.26
C GLU A 81 -20.69 1.37 -11.12
N ALA A 82 -20.38 0.28 -11.84
CA ALA A 82 -21.12 -0.98 -11.69
C ALA A 82 -21.08 -1.52 -10.25
N GLY A 83 -19.96 -1.33 -9.53
CA GLY A 83 -19.85 -1.70 -8.13
C GLY A 83 -20.69 -0.87 -7.16
N ARG A 84 -21.13 0.34 -7.56
CA ARG A 84 -22.01 1.21 -6.75
C ARG A 84 -23.49 0.89 -6.93
N GLU A 85 -23.85 0.19 -8.00
CA GLU A 85 -25.22 -0.24 -8.30
C GLU A 85 -25.60 -1.57 -7.62
N MET A 86 -24.64 -2.22 -6.94
CA MET A 86 -24.85 -3.42 -6.13
C MET A 86 -25.23 -3.08 -4.69
#